data_AF-A0A849Z5Z0-F1
#
_entry.id   AF-A0A849Z5Z0-F1
#
_cell.length_a   1.000
_cell.length_b   1.000
_cell.length_c   1.000
_cell.angle_alpha   90.00
_cell.angle_beta   90.00
_cell.angle_gamma   90.00
#
_symmetry.space_group_name_H-M   'P 1'
#
loop_
_entity.id
_entity.type
_entity.pdbx_description
1 polymer ?
#
loop_
_entity_poly.entity_id
_entity_poly.type
_entity_poly.pdbx_seq_one_letter_code
_entity_poly.pdbx_strand_id
1 'polypeptide(L)'
;MIEPVFVRLVVLLLFVLAPRAAYAFDFEGEHDELKLHVEPEAGERLCVAWPKGHADPTACEGLDLDGVAGAAAQKRAGFSTTAVFAFRRGDAILIAMVIEGDVAGALDDPDEYLQGIEKGVTGQSGGKVEKRDHVTTRIAGREALKYEFTLSFPPGAPAEKVFGFQRGYHFDARKYGYSVTFTSSRGERAWVERVADRVTRTISAAQPSSRSKRDRDDDDDDDDKKSKRSSKLTPFEQGEIVGRIIAILGVVALGIWLLVRLTRKKPPTHPTGGFYAQGGPPQHPHYPPQQGHPPLQPPPPDNRPLPGASYPPPPPPLGPGPYNRK
;
A
#
# COMPACT_ATOMS: atom_id res chain seq x y z
N MET A 1 25.81 -7.37 -48.87
CA MET A 1 26.31 -7.16 -47.50
C MET A 1 25.38 -6.16 -46.84
N ILE A 2 24.54 -6.61 -45.91
CA ILE A 2 23.61 -5.73 -45.18
C ILE A 2 24.41 -5.09 -44.05
N GLU A 3 24.49 -3.76 -44.05
CA GLU A 3 25.36 -3.01 -43.16
C GLU A 3 25.03 -3.25 -41.67
N PRO A 4 26.05 -3.30 -40.78
CA PRO A 4 25.87 -3.42 -39.34
C PRO A 4 25.06 -2.26 -38.73
N VAL A 5 24.88 -1.17 -39.47
CA VAL A 5 24.06 0.00 -39.09
C VAL A 5 22.57 -0.35 -39.11
N PHE A 6 22.10 -1.11 -40.10
CA PHE A 6 20.68 -1.45 -40.23
C PHE A 6 20.21 -2.38 -39.11
N VAL A 7 21.04 -3.36 -38.73
CA VAL A 7 20.77 -4.27 -37.61
C VAL A 7 20.73 -3.52 -36.28
N ARG A 8 21.65 -2.57 -36.06
CA ARG A 8 21.65 -1.72 -34.85
C ARG A 8 20.40 -0.83 -34.78
N LEU A 9 19.97 -0.27 -35.90
CA LEU A 9 18.80 0.59 -35.96
C LEU A 9 17.50 -0.19 -35.72
N VAL A 10 17.38 -1.40 -36.29
CA VAL A 10 16.22 -2.29 -36.06
C VAL A 10 16.17 -2.78 -34.62
N VAL A 11 17.30 -3.15 -34.02
CA VAL A 11 17.35 -3.52 -32.59
C VAL A 11 16.95 -2.32 -31.71
N LEU A 12 17.45 -1.12 -32.01
CA LEU A 12 17.10 0.08 -31.26
C LEU A 12 15.62 0.46 -31.44
N LEU A 13 15.05 0.27 -32.64
CA LEU A 13 13.61 0.41 -32.89
C LEU A 13 12.79 -0.62 -32.11
N LEU A 14 13.23 -1.88 -32.05
CA LEU A 14 12.56 -2.95 -31.30
C LEU A 14 12.62 -2.73 -29.78
N PHE A 15 13.65 -2.05 -29.25
CA PHE A 15 13.70 -1.63 -27.84
C PHE A 15 12.83 -0.40 -27.56
N VAL A 16 12.66 0.52 -28.53
CA VAL A 16 11.73 1.66 -28.42
C VAL A 16 10.26 1.22 -28.58
N LEU A 17 10.02 0.15 -29.34
CA LEU A 17 8.71 -0.45 -29.61
C LEU A 17 8.38 -1.65 -28.72
N ALA A 18 9.25 -2.02 -27.78
CA ALA A 18 8.96 -3.07 -26.82
C ALA A 18 7.66 -2.73 -26.08
N PRO A 19 6.72 -3.70 -25.94
CA PRO A 19 5.37 -3.43 -25.52
C PRO A 19 5.37 -2.80 -24.13
N ARG A 20 4.99 -1.53 -24.06
CA ARG A 20 4.56 -0.87 -22.82
C ARG A 20 3.31 -1.61 -22.33
N ALA A 21 3.48 -2.70 -21.59
CA ALA A 21 2.45 -3.15 -20.66
C ALA A 21 2.44 -2.23 -19.43
N ALA A 22 2.39 -0.93 -19.67
CA ALA A 22 2.10 0.11 -18.68
C ALA A 22 0.62 0.44 -18.90
N TYR A 23 -0.24 -0.37 -18.31
CA TYR A 23 -1.67 -0.04 -18.29
C TYR A 23 -1.83 1.12 -17.32
N ALA A 24 -1.95 2.33 -17.84
CA ALA A 24 -2.38 3.47 -17.05
C ALA A 24 -3.78 3.18 -16.47
N PHE A 25 -4.11 3.85 -15.36
CA PHE A 25 -5.37 3.70 -14.68
C PHE A 25 -6.03 5.06 -14.49
N ASP A 26 -7.22 5.19 -15.04
CA ASP A 26 -8.10 6.35 -14.81
C ASP A 26 -9.03 6.04 -13.64
N PHE A 27 -9.03 6.92 -12.65
CA PHE A 27 -9.99 6.90 -11.55
C PHE A 27 -10.95 8.08 -11.66
N GLU A 28 -12.22 7.78 -11.44
CA GLU A 28 -13.30 8.76 -11.32
C GLU A 28 -14.08 8.43 -10.04
N GLY A 29 -14.17 9.40 -9.14
CA GLY A 29 -14.92 9.26 -7.87
C GLY A 29 -16.41 9.14 -8.10
N GLU A 30 -17.14 8.55 -7.14
CA GLU A 30 -18.58 8.24 -7.26
C GLU A 30 -19.44 9.50 -7.49
N HIS A 31 -18.97 10.66 -7.04
CA HIS A 31 -19.67 11.94 -7.16
C HIS A 31 -19.11 12.84 -8.26
N ASP A 32 -18.26 12.31 -9.14
CA ASP A 32 -17.51 13.04 -10.18
C ASP A 32 -16.63 14.17 -9.60
N GLU A 33 -16.44 14.26 -8.28
CA GLU A 33 -15.72 15.40 -7.67
C GLU A 33 -14.19 15.23 -7.70
N LEU A 34 -13.69 14.03 -8.01
CA LEU A 34 -12.27 13.74 -8.14
C LEU A 34 -12.00 12.84 -9.35
N LYS A 35 -11.14 13.29 -10.25
CA LYS A 35 -10.56 12.47 -11.32
C LYS A 35 -9.06 12.47 -11.21
N LEU A 36 -8.42 11.33 -11.43
CA LEU A 36 -6.96 11.22 -11.50
C LEU A 36 -6.54 10.18 -12.52
N HIS A 37 -5.39 10.41 -13.14
CA HIS A 37 -4.75 9.52 -14.10
C HIS A 37 -3.46 8.97 -13.50
N VAL A 38 -3.35 7.66 -13.43
CA VAL A 38 -2.23 6.96 -12.81
C VAL A 38 -1.44 6.26 -13.89
N GLU A 39 -0.29 6.83 -14.24
CA GLU A 39 0.63 6.23 -15.20
C GLU A 39 1.95 5.82 -14.49
N PRO A 40 2.44 4.59 -14.69
CA PRO A 40 3.76 4.19 -14.21
C PRO A 40 4.87 4.80 -15.07
N GLU A 41 5.96 5.24 -14.44
CA GLU A 41 7.16 5.69 -15.16
C GLU A 41 7.99 4.52 -15.71
N ALA A 42 9.01 4.83 -16.52
CA ALA A 42 9.95 3.82 -17.01
C ALA A 42 10.60 3.05 -15.84
N GLY A 43 10.51 1.73 -15.88
CA GLY A 43 11.01 0.85 -14.82
C GLY A 43 10.03 0.65 -13.65
N GLU A 44 8.87 1.29 -13.67
CA GLU A 44 7.76 1.03 -12.77
C GLU A 44 6.71 0.13 -13.43
N ARG A 45 5.94 -0.57 -12.61
CA ARG A 45 4.77 -1.35 -13.03
C ARG A 45 3.59 -1.03 -12.12
N LEU A 46 2.39 -1.01 -12.68
CA LEU A 46 1.16 -0.66 -11.97
C LEU A 46 0.26 -1.89 -11.75
N CYS A 47 -0.20 -2.06 -10.52
CA CYS A 47 -1.24 -2.99 -10.12
C CYS A 47 -2.45 -2.21 -9.61
N VAL A 48 -3.63 -2.35 -10.22
CA VAL A 48 -4.88 -1.85 -9.62
C VAL A 48 -5.53 -3.00 -8.86
N ALA A 49 -5.43 -2.96 -7.54
CA ALA A 49 -6.03 -3.96 -6.66
C ALA A 49 -7.53 -3.72 -6.45
N TRP A 50 -7.95 -2.45 -6.52
CA TRP A 50 -9.35 -2.05 -6.45
C TRP A 50 -9.59 -0.74 -7.21
N PRO A 51 -10.67 -0.62 -8.01
CA PRO A 51 -11.59 -1.68 -8.43
C PRO A 51 -10.88 -2.74 -9.30
N LYS A 52 -11.39 -3.99 -9.31
CA LYS A 52 -10.80 -5.07 -10.13
C LYS A 52 -10.97 -4.73 -11.61
N GLY A 53 -9.88 -4.68 -12.39
CA GLY A 53 -10.00 -4.49 -13.84
C GLY A 53 -8.68 -4.35 -14.61
N HIS A 54 -7.68 -3.68 -14.05
CA HIS A 54 -6.46 -3.32 -14.80
C HIS A 54 -5.21 -3.61 -13.96
N ALA A 55 -4.42 -4.62 -14.34
CA ALA A 55 -3.29 -5.05 -13.54
C ALA A 55 -2.17 -5.64 -14.40
N ASP A 56 -0.94 -5.13 -14.26
CA ASP A 56 0.24 -5.94 -14.57
C ASP A 56 0.33 -7.05 -13.52
N PRO A 57 0.20 -8.34 -13.89
CA PRO A 57 0.26 -9.45 -12.93
C PRO A 57 1.56 -9.48 -12.12
N THR A 58 2.65 -8.96 -12.67
CA THR A 58 3.96 -8.86 -12.01
C THR A 58 3.97 -7.76 -10.95
N ALA A 59 3.28 -6.65 -11.22
CA ALA A 59 3.09 -5.59 -10.22
C ALA A 59 2.22 -6.08 -9.07
N CYS A 60 1.22 -6.89 -9.37
CA CYS A 60 0.34 -7.50 -8.37
C CYS A 60 0.94 -8.72 -7.66
N GLU A 61 2.10 -9.21 -8.11
CA GLU A 61 2.69 -10.42 -7.55
C GLU A 61 2.99 -10.23 -6.07
N GLY A 62 2.25 -10.96 -5.25
CA GLY A 62 2.35 -10.91 -3.80
C GLY A 62 1.49 -9.85 -3.12
N LEU A 63 0.45 -9.37 -3.81
CA LEU A 63 -0.71 -8.69 -3.25
C LEU A 63 -1.93 -9.64 -3.26
N ASP A 64 -2.60 -9.84 -2.12
CA ASP A 64 -3.90 -10.48 -1.97
C ASP A 64 -4.93 -9.44 -2.33
N LEU A 65 -5.20 -9.44 -3.62
CA LEU A 65 -6.20 -8.61 -4.23
C LEU A 65 -7.58 -8.91 -3.64
N ASP A 66 -7.83 -10.11 -3.10
CA ASP A 66 -9.10 -10.47 -2.48
C ASP A 66 -9.23 -9.89 -1.07
N GLY A 67 -8.17 -9.93 -0.27
CA GLY A 67 -8.10 -9.23 1.02
C GLY A 67 -8.20 -7.71 0.87
N VAL A 68 -7.51 -7.14 -0.12
CA VAL A 68 -7.61 -5.70 -0.44
C VAL A 68 -9.02 -5.35 -0.89
N ALA A 69 -9.60 -6.13 -1.80
CA ALA A 69 -10.99 -5.94 -2.23
C ALA A 69 -11.98 -6.10 -1.08
N GLY A 70 -11.78 -7.08 -0.19
CA GLY A 70 -12.62 -7.31 0.98
C GLY A 70 -12.54 -6.15 1.97
N ALA A 71 -11.35 -5.61 2.22
CA ALA A 71 -11.17 -4.43 3.06
C ALA A 71 -11.73 -3.16 2.38
N ALA A 72 -11.54 -2.99 1.07
CA ALA A 72 -12.04 -1.84 0.33
C ALA A 72 -13.58 -1.85 0.22
N ALA A 73 -14.18 -3.03 0.10
CA ALA A 73 -15.64 -3.22 0.06
C ALA A 73 -16.32 -2.99 1.43
N GLN A 74 -15.57 -2.98 2.54
CA GLN A 74 -16.14 -2.62 3.84
C GLN A 74 -16.44 -1.12 3.89
N LYS A 75 -17.70 -0.75 3.64
CA LYS A 75 -18.21 0.58 3.97
C LYS A 75 -18.17 0.75 5.49
N ARG A 76 -17.29 1.63 5.98
CA ARG A 76 -17.23 2.02 7.40
C ARG A 76 -18.05 3.28 7.58
N ALA A 77 -18.58 3.53 8.77
CA ALA A 77 -19.52 4.62 9.03
C ALA A 77 -19.06 5.97 8.41
N GLY A 78 -19.63 6.33 7.26
CA GLY A 78 -19.32 7.55 6.52
C GLY A 78 -18.10 7.50 5.59
N PHE A 79 -17.43 6.37 5.36
CA PHE A 79 -16.23 6.26 4.52
C PHE A 79 -16.23 5.02 3.61
N SER A 80 -15.64 5.15 2.44
CA SER A 80 -15.48 4.13 1.41
C SER A 80 -14.07 4.18 0.81
N THR A 81 -13.42 3.02 0.68
CA THR A 81 -12.19 2.94 -0.12
C THR A 81 -12.60 2.76 -1.58
N THR A 82 -12.29 3.73 -2.42
CA THR A 82 -12.79 3.77 -3.80
C THR A 82 -11.75 3.29 -4.79
N ALA A 83 -10.46 3.43 -4.47
CA ALA A 83 -9.39 2.82 -5.25
C ALA A 83 -8.20 2.42 -4.37
N VAL A 84 -7.57 1.31 -4.75
CA VAL A 84 -6.28 0.85 -4.20
C VAL A 84 -5.43 0.39 -5.37
N PHE A 85 -4.26 1.00 -5.52
CA PHE A 85 -3.29 0.65 -6.54
C PHE A 85 -1.88 0.63 -5.97
N ALA A 86 -1.01 -0.16 -6.58
CA ALA A 86 0.37 -0.33 -6.15
C ALA A 86 1.32 -0.11 -7.32
N PHE A 87 2.39 0.63 -7.05
CA PHE A 87 3.54 0.73 -7.94
C PHE A 87 4.62 -0.23 -7.48
N ARG A 88 5.23 -0.92 -8.44
CA ARG A 88 6.39 -1.78 -8.20
C ARG A 88 7.59 -1.27 -8.95
N ARG A 89 8.74 -1.19 -8.27
CA ARG A 89 10.03 -0.83 -8.83
C ARG A 89 11.11 -1.74 -8.26
N GLY A 90 11.49 -2.77 -9.01
CA GLY A 90 12.31 -3.86 -8.50
C GLY A 90 11.62 -4.58 -7.33
N ASP A 91 12.30 -4.60 -6.18
CA ASP A 91 11.77 -5.16 -4.92
C ASP A 91 10.98 -4.14 -4.08
N ALA A 92 11.02 -2.85 -4.44
CA ALA A 92 10.29 -1.82 -3.74
C ALA A 92 8.82 -1.80 -4.16
N ILE A 93 7.95 -1.59 -3.18
CA ILE A 93 6.51 -1.44 -3.37
C ILE A 93 6.03 -0.13 -2.77
N LEU A 94 5.19 0.59 -3.51
CA LEU A 94 4.46 1.75 -3.04
C LEU A 94 2.98 1.44 -3.17
N ILE A 95 2.22 1.64 -2.10
CA ILE A 95 0.76 1.51 -2.11
C ILE A 95 0.16 2.91 -2.16
N ALA A 96 -0.78 3.11 -3.05
CA ALA A 96 -1.58 4.32 -3.15
C ALA A 96 -3.06 3.99 -3.00
N MET A 97 -3.78 4.83 -2.27
CA MET A 97 -5.19 4.58 -1.93
C MET A 97 -5.97 5.88 -2.04
N VAL A 98 -7.19 5.75 -2.55
CA VAL A 98 -8.19 6.81 -2.58
C VAL A 98 -9.31 6.42 -1.62
N ILE A 99 -9.56 7.27 -0.64
CA ILE A 99 -10.62 7.12 0.35
C ILE A 99 -11.57 8.29 0.14
N GLU A 100 -12.84 7.96 0.01
CA GLU A 100 -13.95 8.91 0.00
C GLU A 100 -14.69 8.81 1.33
N GLY A 101 -15.21 9.93 1.83
CA GLY A 101 -16.14 9.88 2.95
C GLY A 101 -16.99 11.12 3.08
N ASP A 102 -17.97 11.07 3.96
CA ASP A 102 -18.77 12.21 4.46
C ASP A 102 -17.91 13.03 5.44
N VAL A 103 -16.82 13.56 4.90
CA VAL A 103 -15.71 14.22 5.61
C VAL A 103 -15.60 15.63 5.06
N ALA A 104 -16.15 16.61 5.76
CA ALA A 104 -15.86 18.00 5.51
C ALA A 104 -15.20 18.58 6.75
N GLY A 105 -14.22 19.48 6.57
CA GLY A 105 -13.57 20.20 7.67
C GLY A 105 -12.19 19.68 8.05
N ALA A 106 -11.55 18.82 7.26
CA ALA A 106 -10.15 18.49 7.46
C ALA A 106 -9.24 19.72 7.21
N LEU A 107 -9.70 20.66 6.38
CA LEU A 107 -9.05 21.95 6.18
C LEU A 107 -9.32 22.94 7.33
N ASP A 108 -10.42 22.77 8.07
CA ASP A 108 -10.81 23.66 9.17
C ASP A 108 -10.00 23.36 10.44
N ASP A 109 -9.78 22.07 10.76
CA ASP A 109 -8.89 21.63 11.84
C ASP A 109 -7.95 20.50 11.39
N PRO A 110 -6.84 20.84 10.70
CA PRO A 110 -5.87 19.86 10.21
C PRO A 110 -5.24 19.03 11.33
N ASP A 111 -5.00 19.63 12.50
CA ASP A 111 -4.33 18.95 13.59
C ASP A 111 -5.20 17.86 14.21
N GLU A 112 -6.48 18.15 14.44
CA GLU A 112 -7.47 17.18 14.95
C GLU A 112 -7.66 16.04 13.94
N TYR A 113 -7.80 16.36 12.64
CA TYR A 113 -7.92 15.37 11.58
C TYR A 113 -6.69 14.43 11.51
N LEU A 114 -5.48 15.00 11.54
CA LEU A 114 -4.25 14.22 11.46
C LEU A 114 -4.02 13.38 12.72
N GLN A 115 -4.44 13.84 13.89
CA GLN A 115 -4.40 13.05 15.13
C GLN A 115 -5.29 11.81 15.03
N GLY A 116 -6.45 11.95 14.39
CA GLY A 116 -7.29 10.81 14.02
C GLY A 116 -6.51 9.82 13.15
N ILE A 117 -5.91 10.27 12.05
CA ILE A 117 -5.15 9.37 11.15
C ILE A 117 -4.05 8.65 11.91
N GLU A 118 -3.28 9.36 12.72
CA GLU A 118 -2.23 8.80 13.57
C GLU A 118 -2.77 7.70 14.48
N LYS A 119 -3.88 7.95 15.20
CA LYS A 119 -4.50 6.95 16.08
C LYS A 119 -4.97 5.72 15.31
N GLY A 120 -5.56 5.92 14.14
CA GLY A 120 -6.03 4.81 13.31
C GLY A 120 -4.88 3.95 12.78
N VAL A 121 -3.79 4.58 12.34
CA VAL A 121 -2.58 3.89 11.86
C VAL A 121 -1.89 3.17 13.01
N THR A 122 -1.56 3.87 14.10
CA THR A 122 -0.80 3.31 15.23
C THR A 122 -1.58 2.24 16.00
N GLY A 123 -2.88 2.44 16.23
CA GLY A 123 -3.72 1.52 17.01
C GLY A 123 -3.95 0.14 16.36
N GLN A 124 -3.86 0.05 15.03
CA GLN A 124 -4.06 -1.20 14.29
C GLN A 124 -2.74 -1.87 13.89
N SER A 125 -1.71 -1.07 13.57
CA SER A 125 -0.45 -1.57 13.02
C SER A 125 0.63 -1.82 14.08
N GLY A 126 0.44 -1.32 15.32
CA GLY A 126 1.44 -1.39 16.38
C GLY A 126 2.66 -0.49 16.14
N GLY A 127 2.62 0.35 15.11
CA GLY A 127 3.65 1.34 14.82
C GLY A 127 3.52 2.61 15.67
N LYS A 128 4.52 3.49 15.57
CA LYS A 128 4.53 4.83 16.18
C LYS A 128 4.81 5.88 15.11
N VAL A 129 4.13 7.01 15.16
CA VAL A 129 4.48 8.18 14.37
C VAL A 129 5.71 8.83 14.99
N GLU A 130 6.81 8.91 14.24
CA GLU A 130 8.03 9.62 14.65
C GLU A 130 7.98 11.09 14.25
N LYS A 131 7.44 11.35 13.05
CA LYS A 131 7.36 12.69 12.49
C LYS A 131 6.01 12.86 11.81
N ARG A 132 5.40 14.02 12.06
CA ARG A 132 4.20 14.52 11.40
C ARG A 132 4.51 15.90 10.84
N ASP A 133 4.13 16.14 9.60
CA ASP A 133 4.21 17.45 8.94
C ASP A 133 2.96 17.66 8.10
N HIS A 134 2.51 18.91 7.98
CA HIS A 134 1.38 19.24 7.12
C HIS A 134 1.42 20.67 6.64
N VAL A 135 0.81 20.90 5.49
CA VAL A 135 0.66 22.22 4.90
C VAL A 135 -0.58 22.25 4.02
N THR A 136 -1.34 23.34 4.10
CA THR A 136 -2.42 23.61 3.16
C THR A 136 -1.81 24.07 1.84
N THR A 137 -2.17 23.41 0.75
CA THR A 137 -1.68 23.68 -0.61
C THR A 137 -2.84 23.79 -1.58
N ARG A 138 -2.56 24.14 -2.84
CA ARG A 138 -3.54 24.19 -3.92
C ARG A 138 -3.19 23.19 -5.01
N ILE A 139 -4.12 22.27 -5.31
CA ILE A 139 -4.00 21.24 -6.35
C ILE A 139 -5.24 21.33 -7.23
N ALA A 140 -5.05 21.38 -8.55
CA ALA A 140 -6.16 21.49 -9.51
C ALA A 140 -7.14 22.65 -9.22
N GLY A 141 -6.62 23.77 -8.69
CA GLY A 141 -7.42 24.93 -8.30
C GLY A 141 -8.20 24.79 -6.99
N ARG A 142 -8.08 23.66 -6.28
CA ARG A 142 -8.73 23.40 -4.99
C ARG A 142 -7.73 23.43 -3.85
N GLU A 143 -8.18 23.87 -2.68
CA GLU A 143 -7.40 23.73 -1.46
C GLU A 143 -7.33 22.25 -1.06
N ALA A 144 -6.15 21.85 -0.60
CA ALA A 144 -5.88 20.49 -0.18
C ALA A 144 -4.93 20.50 1.02
N LEU A 145 -5.20 19.65 2.00
CA LEU A 145 -4.27 19.40 3.10
C LEU A 145 -3.24 18.37 2.64
N LYS A 146 -2.01 18.83 2.39
CA LYS A 146 -0.88 17.93 2.19
C LYS A 146 -0.32 17.55 3.56
N TYR A 147 -0.14 16.26 3.81
CA TYR A 147 0.44 15.77 5.06
C TYR A 147 1.45 14.65 4.84
N GLU A 148 2.36 14.52 5.78
CA GLU A 148 3.40 13.49 5.80
C GLU A 148 3.49 12.84 7.17
N PHE A 149 3.61 11.51 7.17
CA PHE A 149 3.95 10.74 8.36
C PHE A 149 5.22 9.92 8.12
N THR A 150 6.14 9.98 9.07
CA THR A 150 7.20 8.99 9.20
C THR A 150 6.82 8.04 10.32
N LEU A 151 6.65 6.77 9.98
CA LEU A 151 6.20 5.74 10.91
C LEU A 151 7.38 4.83 11.23
N SER A 152 7.43 4.39 12.48
CA SER A 152 8.32 3.35 12.96
C SER A 152 7.53 2.14 13.39
N PHE A 153 8.11 0.98 13.19
CA PHE A 153 7.53 -0.29 13.58
C PHE A 153 8.55 -1.07 14.40
N PRO A 154 8.12 -2.02 15.24
CA PRO A 154 9.04 -2.95 15.90
C PRO A 154 9.98 -3.59 14.87
N PRO A 155 11.28 -3.77 15.17
CA PRO A 155 12.23 -4.37 14.25
C PRO A 155 11.74 -5.71 13.70
N GLY A 156 11.72 -5.87 12.38
CA GLY A 156 11.28 -7.10 11.73
C GLY A 156 9.76 -7.22 11.56
N ALA A 157 8.98 -6.26 12.06
CA ALA A 157 7.57 -6.13 11.69
C ALA A 157 7.50 -5.86 10.19
N PRO A 158 6.83 -6.69 9.39
CA PRO A 158 6.97 -6.53 7.95
C PRO A 158 6.23 -5.28 7.39
N ALA A 159 5.41 -4.60 8.22
CA ALA A 159 4.83 -3.28 7.92
C ALA A 159 5.91 -2.20 7.75
N GLU A 160 7.07 -2.37 8.38
CA GLU A 160 8.26 -1.51 8.22
C GLU A 160 8.66 -1.36 6.74
N LYS A 161 8.43 -2.40 5.93
CA LYS A 161 8.80 -2.43 4.50
C LYS A 161 7.84 -1.70 3.58
N VAL A 162 6.66 -1.32 4.06
CA VAL A 162 5.58 -0.78 3.21
C VAL A 162 4.98 0.52 3.77
N PHE A 163 5.12 0.76 5.08
CA PHE A 163 4.48 1.88 5.77
C PHE A 163 5.47 2.81 6.48
N GLY A 164 6.79 2.71 6.21
CA GLY A 164 7.78 3.55 6.89
C GLY A 164 7.68 5.05 6.59
N PHE A 165 7.13 5.42 5.43
CA PHE A 165 6.82 6.80 5.06
C PHE A 165 5.48 6.88 4.33
N GLN A 166 4.68 7.88 4.68
CA GLN A 166 3.40 8.19 4.08
C GLN A 166 3.35 9.66 3.66
N ARG A 167 2.86 9.93 2.45
CA ARG A 167 2.41 11.26 2.02
C ARG A 167 0.94 11.17 1.62
N GLY A 168 0.13 12.12 2.06
CA GLY A 168 -1.28 12.17 1.72
C GLY A 168 -1.74 13.57 1.32
N TYR A 169 -2.87 13.60 0.61
CA TYR A 169 -3.55 14.80 0.18
C TYR A 169 -5.04 14.64 0.47
N HIS A 170 -5.58 15.48 1.34
CA HIS A 170 -7.01 15.54 1.60
C HIS A 170 -7.63 16.73 0.85
N PHE A 171 -8.79 16.51 0.24
CA PHE A 171 -9.58 17.50 -0.48
C PHE A 171 -10.98 17.56 0.11
N ASP A 172 -11.38 18.74 0.57
CA ASP A 172 -12.78 18.97 0.94
C ASP A 172 -13.61 19.12 -0.35
N ALA A 173 -14.73 18.41 -0.42
CA ALA A 173 -15.55 18.22 -1.61
C ALA A 173 -17.04 18.36 -1.24
N ARG A 174 -17.47 19.61 -1.03
CA ARG A 174 -18.84 19.96 -0.58
C ARG A 174 -19.25 19.22 0.70
N LYS A 175 -20.05 18.16 0.58
CA LYS A 175 -20.52 17.32 1.69
C LYS A 175 -19.59 16.13 1.95
N TYR A 176 -18.64 15.88 1.06
CA TYR A 176 -17.72 14.76 1.11
C TYR A 176 -16.28 15.25 1.16
N GLY A 177 -15.36 14.32 1.40
CA GLY A 177 -13.92 14.56 1.36
C GLY A 177 -13.23 13.39 0.70
N TYR A 178 -12.17 13.69 -0.05
CA TYR A 178 -11.32 12.67 -0.66
C TYR A 178 -9.93 12.74 -0.06
N SER A 179 -9.39 11.59 0.37
CA SER A 179 -7.99 11.46 0.75
C SER A 179 -7.27 10.53 -0.22
N VAL A 180 -6.22 11.05 -0.84
CA VAL A 180 -5.30 10.27 -1.68
C VAL A 180 -3.99 10.10 -0.92
N THR A 181 -3.64 8.86 -0.61
CA THR A 181 -2.45 8.54 0.18
C THR A 181 -1.46 7.68 -0.60
N PHE A 182 -0.18 7.82 -0.29
CA PHE A 182 0.94 7.12 -0.89
C PHE A 182 1.88 6.65 0.22
N THR A 183 2.12 5.35 0.33
CA THR A 183 2.92 4.74 1.39
C THR A 183 3.98 3.80 0.83
N SER A 184 5.20 3.85 1.38
CA SER A 184 6.25 2.87 1.11
C SER A 184 7.19 2.73 2.32
N SER A 185 8.25 1.94 2.17
CA SER A 185 9.32 1.86 3.16
C SER A 185 9.99 3.22 3.40
N ARG A 186 10.63 3.40 4.55
CA ARG A 186 11.30 4.66 4.91
C ARG A 186 12.41 5.05 3.91
N GLY A 187 13.13 4.07 3.36
CA GLY A 187 14.19 4.29 2.37
C GLY A 187 13.66 4.78 1.02
N GLU A 188 12.37 4.62 0.76
CA GLU A 188 11.72 4.98 -0.49
C GLU A 188 11.02 6.35 -0.44
N ARG A 189 11.30 7.18 0.59
CA ARG A 189 10.70 8.51 0.74
C ARG A 189 10.70 9.32 -0.56
N ALA A 190 11.87 9.50 -1.18
CA ALA A 190 11.98 10.29 -2.41
C ALA A 190 11.16 9.70 -3.58
N TRP A 191 10.94 8.38 -3.59
CA TRP A 191 10.08 7.75 -4.58
C TRP A 191 8.60 8.01 -4.29
N VAL A 192 8.18 7.91 -3.03
CA VAL A 192 6.82 8.29 -2.61
C VAL A 192 6.51 9.71 -2.99
N GLU A 193 7.41 10.65 -2.70
CA GLU A 193 7.24 12.06 -3.04
C GLU A 193 7.06 12.27 -4.54
N ARG A 194 7.91 11.64 -5.37
CA ARG A 194 7.80 11.73 -6.84
C ARG A 194 6.48 11.17 -7.38
N VAL A 195 6.08 9.98 -6.94
CA VAL A 195 4.84 9.34 -7.40
C VAL A 195 3.63 10.16 -6.96
N ALA A 196 3.64 10.63 -5.72
CA ALA A 196 2.57 11.45 -5.16
C ALA A 196 2.43 12.78 -5.93
N ASP A 197 3.55 13.46 -6.21
CA ASP A 197 3.55 14.70 -6.99
C ASP A 197 3.14 14.47 -8.45
N ARG A 198 3.52 13.34 -9.05
CA ARG A 198 3.10 12.98 -10.42
C ARG A 198 1.60 12.72 -10.49
N VAL A 199 1.06 11.87 -9.62
CA VAL A 199 -0.36 11.51 -9.61
C VAL A 199 -1.20 12.74 -9.27
N THR A 200 -0.81 13.56 -8.30
CA THR A 200 -1.56 14.77 -7.94
C THR A 200 -1.60 15.83 -9.04
N ARG A 201 -0.60 15.91 -9.91
CA ARG A 201 -0.66 16.80 -11.10
C ARG A 201 -1.72 16.39 -12.11
N THR A 202 -2.13 15.12 -12.11
CA THR A 202 -3.21 14.63 -12.98
C THR A 202 -4.58 14.84 -12.37
N ILE A 203 -4.65 15.23 -11.09
CA ILE A 203 -5.92 15.52 -10.45
C ILE A 203 -6.58 16.66 -11.20
N SER A 204 -7.82 16.45 -11.58
CA SER A 204 -8.69 17.51 -12.06
C SER A 204 -9.96 17.51 -11.23
N ALA A 205 -10.48 18.71 -10.94
CA ALA A 205 -11.87 18.84 -10.58
C ALA A 205 -12.65 18.48 -11.84
N ALA A 206 -13.60 17.52 -11.79
CA ALA A 206 -14.49 17.40 -12.92
C ALA A 206 -15.22 18.74 -13.04
N GLN A 207 -15.07 19.39 -14.19
CA GLN A 207 -15.95 20.50 -14.49
C GLN A 207 -17.37 19.93 -14.43
N PRO A 208 -18.31 20.58 -13.72
CA PRO A 208 -19.70 20.16 -13.77
C PRO A 208 -20.05 20.15 -15.25
N SER A 209 -20.20 18.96 -15.83
CA SER A 209 -20.62 18.87 -17.22
C SER A 209 -21.92 19.67 -17.26
N SER A 210 -21.93 20.74 -18.05
CA SER A 210 -23.09 21.61 -18.20
C SER A 210 -24.13 20.82 -18.98
N ARG A 211 -24.74 19.83 -18.31
CA ARG A 211 -25.90 19.12 -18.82
C ARG A 211 -27.05 20.09 -18.62
N SER A 212 -27.16 20.99 -19.59
CA SER A 212 -28.36 21.73 -19.93
C SER A 212 -29.52 20.74 -19.99
N LYS A 213 -30.19 20.52 -18.86
CA LYS A 213 -31.57 20.09 -18.79
C LYS A 213 -32.37 21.33 -18.41
N ARG A 214 -32.68 22.11 -19.46
CA ARG A 214 -33.96 22.81 -19.52
C ARG A 214 -35.07 21.77 -19.34
N ASP A 215 -36.13 22.19 -18.67
CA ASP A 215 -37.43 21.54 -18.55
C ASP A 215 -37.53 20.39 -17.55
N ARG A 216 -37.82 20.77 -16.30
CA ARG A 216 -38.91 20.18 -15.51
C ARG A 216 -39.21 21.10 -14.32
N ASP A 217 -40.07 22.07 -14.62
CA ASP A 217 -41.06 22.52 -13.66
C ASP A 217 -42.00 21.32 -13.36
N ASP A 218 -42.52 21.33 -12.15
CA ASP A 218 -43.64 20.56 -11.59
C ASP A 218 -43.30 19.77 -10.32
N ASP A 219 -44.14 20.09 -9.32
CA ASP A 219 -44.54 19.34 -8.15
C ASP A 219 -43.83 19.63 -6.82
N ASP A 220 -44.39 20.66 -6.16
CA ASP A 220 -44.71 20.69 -4.74
C ASP A 220 -45.12 19.30 -4.23
N ASP A 221 -44.54 18.86 -3.11
CA ASP A 221 -45.28 18.13 -2.08
C ASP A 221 -44.53 18.21 -0.74
N ASP A 222 -45.24 18.77 0.23
CA ASP A 222 -44.97 18.77 1.65
C ASP A 222 -44.78 17.34 2.18
N ASP A 223 -43.71 17.08 2.92
CA ASP A 223 -43.73 16.01 3.91
C ASP A 223 -42.69 16.21 5.02
N ASP A 224 -43.25 16.45 6.21
CA ASP A 224 -42.62 16.43 7.52
C ASP A 224 -41.64 15.27 7.70
N LYS A 225 -40.33 15.58 7.71
CA LYS A 225 -39.31 14.67 8.26
C LYS A 225 -38.53 15.36 9.36
N LYS A 226 -39.05 15.17 10.57
CA LYS A 226 -38.34 14.95 11.85
C LYS A 226 -36.83 14.91 11.63
N SER A 227 -36.15 16.00 11.99
CA SER A 227 -34.70 16.13 11.91
C SER A 227 -34.04 14.99 12.70
N LYS A 228 -33.66 13.92 12.00
CA LYS A 228 -32.59 13.04 12.47
C LYS A 228 -31.36 13.94 12.51
N ARG A 229 -31.02 14.40 13.71
CA ARG A 229 -29.77 15.07 14.05
C ARG A 229 -28.67 14.21 13.43
N SER A 230 -28.17 14.58 12.25
CA SER A 230 -27.04 13.89 11.65
C SER A 230 -25.88 14.19 12.59
N SER A 231 -25.46 13.19 13.36
CA SER A 231 -24.24 13.27 14.12
C SER A 231 -23.10 13.36 13.11
N LYS A 232 -22.78 14.59 12.69
CA LYS A 232 -21.56 14.84 11.93
C LYS A 232 -20.42 14.40 12.82
N LEU A 233 -19.61 13.47 12.31
CA LEU A 233 -18.40 13.00 12.97
C LEU A 233 -17.46 14.19 13.18
N THR A 234 -16.74 14.22 14.30
CA THR A 234 -15.71 15.26 14.49
C THR A 234 -14.52 15.02 13.57
N PRO A 235 -13.70 16.04 13.24
CA PRO A 235 -12.48 15.87 12.46
C PRO A 235 -11.58 14.73 12.99
N PHE A 236 -11.53 14.56 14.31
CA PHE A 236 -10.81 13.46 14.95
C PHE A 236 -11.39 12.09 14.60
N GLU A 237 -12.71 11.90 14.75
CA GLU A 237 -13.38 10.63 14.46
C GLU A 237 -13.22 10.26 12.98
N GLN A 238 -13.28 11.28 12.11
CA GLN A 238 -13.05 11.16 10.68
C GLN A 238 -11.63 10.68 10.37
N GLY A 239 -10.61 11.35 10.93
CA GLY A 239 -9.23 10.95 10.79
C GLY A 239 -8.97 9.54 11.31
N GLU A 240 -9.56 9.18 12.46
CA GLU A 240 -9.41 7.86 13.08
C GLU A 240 -9.89 6.74 12.16
N ILE A 241 -11.02 6.94 11.49
CA ILE A 241 -11.55 5.96 10.54
C ILE A 241 -10.64 5.82 9.32
N VAL A 242 -10.19 6.95 8.74
CA VAL A 242 -9.24 6.95 7.60
C VAL A 242 -7.95 6.22 7.96
N GLY A 243 -7.37 6.53 9.12
CA GLY A 243 -6.18 5.87 9.64
C GLY A 243 -6.39 4.36 9.83
N ARG A 244 -7.55 3.94 10.32
CA ARG A 244 -7.88 2.51 10.48
C ARG A 244 -7.97 1.80 9.13
N ILE A 245 -8.56 2.42 8.11
CA ILE A 245 -8.64 1.85 6.76
C ILE A 245 -7.24 1.67 6.16
N ILE A 246 -6.41 2.72 6.24
CA ILE A 246 -5.00 2.67 5.82
C ILE A 246 -4.27 1.52 6.52
N ALA A 247 -4.45 1.41 7.84
CA ALA A 247 -3.79 0.39 8.63
C ALA A 247 -4.23 -1.03 8.27
N ILE A 248 -5.53 -1.24 8.03
CA ILE A 248 -6.06 -2.56 7.67
C ILE A 248 -5.56 -2.98 6.31
N LEU A 249 -5.59 -2.09 5.31
CA LEU A 249 -5.00 -2.36 4.01
C LEU A 249 -3.50 -2.63 4.14
N GLY A 250 -2.83 -2.00 5.10
CA GLY A 250 -1.46 -2.31 5.44
C GLY A 250 -1.22 -3.65 6.11
N VAL A 251 -2.08 -4.08 7.03
CA VAL A 251 -2.03 -5.41 7.66
C VAL A 251 -2.40 -6.50 6.66
N VAL A 252 -3.30 -6.20 5.73
CA VAL A 252 -3.61 -7.08 4.59
C VAL A 252 -2.35 -7.18 3.73
N ALA A 253 -1.83 -6.07 3.17
CA ALA A 253 -0.55 -6.00 2.42
C ALA A 253 0.57 -6.84 3.08
N LEU A 254 0.64 -6.75 4.40
CA LEU A 254 1.56 -7.46 5.26
C LEU A 254 1.39 -8.98 5.30
N GLY A 255 0.18 -9.46 5.61
CA GLY A 255 -0.12 -10.89 5.69
C GLY A 255 0.20 -11.61 4.38
N ILE A 256 0.05 -10.89 3.28
CA ILE A 256 0.29 -11.40 1.94
C ILE A 256 1.76 -11.48 1.64
N TRP A 257 2.51 -10.41 1.92
CA TRP A 257 3.94 -10.44 1.75
C TRP A 257 4.58 -11.58 2.56
N LEU A 258 4.07 -11.83 3.77
CA LEU A 258 4.46 -12.98 4.59
C LEU A 258 4.08 -14.31 3.94
N LEU A 259 2.84 -14.47 3.46
CA LEU A 259 2.39 -15.65 2.74
C LEU A 259 3.26 -15.92 1.50
N VAL A 260 3.61 -14.89 0.73
CA VAL A 260 4.46 -14.99 -0.47
C VAL A 260 5.87 -15.38 -0.09
N ARG A 261 6.42 -14.80 0.97
CA ARG A 261 7.76 -15.14 1.46
C ARG A 261 7.83 -16.58 1.98
N LEU A 262 6.76 -17.07 2.59
CA LEU A 262 6.67 -18.44 3.11
C LEU A 262 6.34 -19.46 2.02
N THR A 263 5.63 -19.07 0.96
CA THR A 263 5.22 -19.94 -0.16
C THR A 263 6.19 -19.91 -1.35
N ARG A 264 7.05 -18.89 -1.46
CA ARG A 264 8.28 -18.95 -2.27
C ARG A 264 9.22 -19.96 -1.62
N LYS A 265 8.94 -21.25 -1.86
CA LYS A 265 9.92 -22.32 -1.69
C LYS A 265 11.23 -21.85 -2.33
N LYS A 266 12.36 -22.10 -1.65
CA LYS A 266 13.71 -21.89 -2.20
C LYS A 266 13.71 -22.30 -3.68
N PRO A 267 14.35 -21.53 -4.58
CA PRO A 267 14.47 -21.95 -5.97
C PRO A 267 15.00 -23.38 -5.99
N PRO A 268 14.47 -24.28 -6.84
CA PRO A 268 15.05 -25.60 -6.97
C PRO A 268 16.51 -25.39 -7.36
N THR A 269 17.43 -25.80 -6.49
CA THR A 269 18.80 -26.08 -6.89
C THR A 269 18.70 -27.09 -8.02
N HIS A 270 18.90 -26.64 -9.25
CA HIS A 270 18.95 -27.54 -10.39
C HIS A 270 20.03 -28.60 -10.12
N PRO A 271 19.73 -29.90 -10.30
CA PRO A 271 20.79 -30.87 -10.47
C PRO A 271 21.49 -30.56 -11.79
N THR A 272 22.81 -30.45 -11.74
CA THR A 272 23.69 -30.45 -12.91
C THR A 272 23.53 -31.79 -13.63
N GLY A 273 22.52 -31.88 -14.49
CA GLY A 273 22.38 -32.93 -15.49
C GLY A 273 23.27 -32.61 -16.67
N GLY A 274 24.46 -33.23 -16.70
CA GLY A 274 25.37 -33.17 -17.83
C GLY A 274 24.72 -33.76 -19.07
N PHE A 275 24.61 -32.95 -20.12
CA PHE A 275 24.37 -33.42 -21.48
C PHE A 275 25.64 -34.09 -21.99
N TYR A 276 25.58 -35.41 -22.17
CA TYR A 276 26.51 -36.15 -23.01
C TYR A 276 26.25 -35.77 -24.47
N ALA A 277 27.18 -35.07 -25.10
CA ALA A 277 27.30 -35.03 -26.55
C ALA A 277 28.44 -35.98 -26.94
N GLN A 278 28.06 -37.06 -27.63
CA GLN A 278 28.95 -38.00 -28.31
C GLN A 278 29.91 -37.30 -29.27
N GLY A 279 31.19 -37.64 -29.21
CA GLY A 279 32.14 -37.33 -30.27
C GLY A 279 33.62 -37.56 -29.90
N GLY A 280 34.14 -38.76 -30.17
CA GLY A 280 35.57 -39.01 -30.44
C GLY A 280 36.43 -39.62 -29.31
N PRO A 281 37.19 -40.71 -29.57
CA PRO A 281 38.28 -41.18 -28.72
C PRO A 281 39.63 -40.57 -29.19
N PRO A 282 40.82 -40.85 -28.60
CA PRO A 282 41.15 -41.59 -27.37
C PRO A 282 42.11 -40.80 -26.42
N GLN A 283 42.44 -41.45 -25.29
CA GLN A 283 43.78 -41.56 -24.66
C GLN A 283 43.78 -41.31 -23.14
N HIS A 284 44.18 -42.36 -22.43
CA HIS A 284 44.52 -42.38 -21.01
C HIS A 284 45.71 -41.45 -20.70
N PRO A 285 45.84 -40.97 -19.45
CA PRO A 285 46.66 -41.72 -18.51
C PRO A 285 46.08 -41.81 -17.07
N HIS A 286 46.56 -42.87 -16.41
CA HIS A 286 46.36 -43.28 -15.02
C HIS A 286 46.32 -42.18 -13.96
N TYR A 287 45.33 -42.30 -13.05
CA TYR A 287 45.47 -41.88 -11.64
C TYR A 287 44.83 -42.91 -10.68
N PRO A 288 45.37 -43.07 -9.46
CA PRO A 288 45.12 -44.19 -8.54
C PRO A 288 43.80 -44.07 -7.76
N PRO A 289 43.32 -45.16 -7.13
CA PRO A 289 42.06 -45.16 -6.39
C PRO A 289 42.17 -44.35 -5.10
N GLN A 290 41.43 -43.23 -5.00
CA GLN A 290 41.22 -42.56 -3.72
C GLN A 290 40.14 -43.27 -2.90
N GLN A 291 40.48 -43.42 -1.63
CA GLN A 291 39.84 -44.21 -0.60
C GLN A 291 38.49 -43.62 -0.18
N GLY A 292 37.59 -44.52 0.24
CA GLY A 292 36.27 -44.19 0.72
C GLY A 292 36.28 -43.25 1.92
N HIS A 293 35.25 -42.40 1.97
CA HIS A 293 34.98 -41.54 3.11
C HIS A 293 34.69 -42.38 4.38
N PRO A 294 35.27 -42.03 5.54
CA PRO A 294 34.84 -42.61 6.80
C PRO A 294 33.43 -42.11 7.17
N PRO A 295 32.64 -42.89 7.91
CA PRO A 295 31.30 -42.50 8.32
C PRO A 295 31.33 -41.28 9.25
N LEU A 296 30.37 -40.38 9.08
CA LEU A 296 30.16 -39.22 9.96
C LEU A 296 29.98 -39.69 11.42
N GLN A 297 30.83 -39.17 12.31
CA GLN A 297 30.57 -39.21 13.75
C GLN A 297 29.35 -38.32 14.07
N PRO A 298 28.44 -38.75 14.96
CA PRO A 298 27.39 -37.87 15.47
C PRO A 298 28.01 -36.75 16.32
N PRO A 299 27.43 -35.53 16.30
CA PRO A 299 27.92 -34.42 17.09
C PRO A 299 27.77 -34.71 18.60
N PRO A 300 28.66 -34.17 19.46
CA PRO A 300 28.56 -34.33 20.90
C PRO A 300 27.31 -33.61 21.46
N PRO A 301 26.73 -34.11 22.57
CA PRO A 301 25.58 -33.48 23.19
C PRO A 301 25.93 -32.11 23.78
N ASP A 302 25.10 -31.13 23.48
CA ASP A 302 25.24 -29.73 23.90
C ASP A 302 24.83 -29.61 25.38
N ASN A 303 25.81 -29.66 26.29
CA ASN A 303 25.62 -29.48 27.75
C ASN A 303 25.46 -28.00 28.13
N ARG A 304 24.58 -27.26 27.45
CA ARG A 304 24.24 -25.89 27.85
C ARG A 304 23.14 -25.92 28.92
N PRO A 305 23.33 -25.28 30.09
CA PRO A 305 22.27 -25.10 31.06
C PRO A 305 21.13 -24.27 30.44
N LEU A 306 19.91 -24.77 30.52
CA LEU A 306 18.70 -24.01 30.19
C LEU A 306 18.62 -22.78 31.13
N PRO A 307 18.46 -21.55 30.62
CA PRO A 307 18.24 -20.40 31.47
C PRO A 307 16.90 -20.55 32.21
N GLY A 308 16.96 -20.37 33.53
CA GLY A 308 15.85 -20.61 34.44
C GLY A 308 14.61 -19.79 34.12
N ALA A 309 13.45 -20.44 34.24
CA ALA A 309 12.15 -19.79 34.23
C ALA A 309 12.01 -18.89 35.47
N SER A 310 12.26 -17.59 35.30
CA SER A 310 11.83 -16.57 36.24
C SER A 310 10.33 -16.33 36.05
N TYR A 311 9.52 -16.87 36.96
CA TYR A 311 8.11 -16.53 37.06
C TYR A 311 7.95 -15.05 37.43
N PRO A 312 6.99 -14.31 36.84
CA PRO A 312 6.68 -12.95 37.29
C PRO A 312 6.10 -12.98 38.71
N PRO A 313 6.41 -11.99 39.57
CA PRO A 313 5.80 -11.89 40.88
C PRO A 313 4.29 -11.66 40.76
N PRO A 314 3.49 -12.15 41.72
CA PRO A 314 2.05 -11.93 41.73
C PRO A 314 1.71 -10.44 41.89
N PRO A 315 0.57 -9.99 41.33
CA PRO A 315 0.14 -8.60 41.47
C PRO A 315 -0.20 -8.26 42.93
N PRO A 316 -0.02 -7.00 43.35
CA PRO A 316 -0.38 -6.55 44.69
C PRO A 316 -1.89 -6.60 44.91
N PRO A 317 -2.36 -6.79 46.15
CA PRO A 317 -3.79 -6.82 46.47
C PRO A 317 -4.44 -5.45 46.18
N LEU A 318 -5.62 -5.50 45.56
CA LEU A 318 -6.47 -4.34 45.30
C LEU A 318 -6.86 -3.69 46.64
N GLY A 319 -6.47 -2.43 46.82
CA GLY A 319 -6.87 -1.62 47.97
C GLY A 319 -8.38 -1.36 48.00
N PRO A 320 -8.96 -1.07 49.18
CA PRO A 320 -10.38 -0.82 49.31
C PRO A 320 -10.79 0.45 48.55
N GLY A 321 -11.69 0.27 47.59
CA GLY A 321 -12.30 1.38 46.85
C GLY A 321 -13.16 2.27 47.76
N PRO A 322 -13.19 3.59 47.54
CA PRO A 322 -14.02 4.49 48.32
C PRO A 322 -15.48 4.39 47.86
N TYR A 323 -16.31 3.70 48.65
CA TYR A 323 -17.74 3.95 48.70
C TYR A 323 -18.02 5.09 49.70
N ASN A 324 -19.00 5.91 49.32
CA ASN A 324 -19.83 6.77 50.16
C ASN A 324 -19.18 8.01 50.80
N ARG A 325 -19.45 9.17 50.22
CA ARG A 325 -20.05 10.27 50.99
C ARG A 325 -21.23 10.87 50.21
N LYS A 326 -22.26 11.16 50.99
CA LYS A 326 -23.56 11.75 50.66
C LYS A 326 -23.44 13.08 49.92
#